data_AF-A0A9P7W1Q0-F1
#
_entry.id   AF-A0A9P7W1Q0-F1
#
_cell.length_a   1.000
_cell.length_b   1.000
_cell.length_c   1.000
_cell.angle_alpha   90.00
_cell.angle_beta   90.00
_cell.angle_gamma   90.00
#
_symmetry.space_group_name_H-M   'P 1'
#
loop_
_entity.id
_entity.type
_entity.pdbx_description
1 polymer ?
#
loop_
_entity_poly.entity_id
_entity_poly.type
_entity_poly.pdbx_seq_one_letter_code
_entity_poly.pdbx_strand_id
1 'polypeptide(L)'
;MVDPKANEGWSKVATQNNDRHAIDMYSLQTGTARDVSFLIDFLPAYVFPEQERIVTGWGVAGVSLGGHSTWISLSQDPRLTIGIPIIGCPDYLTLISARAEKFGISLEKSSYLPDSLLVLIQRSDPASTAYRSSDSSNPFLGKKILVLSGADDSLVPWSASEPFVNGLVVGEKGVKRVFVQEGVRHKCSPEMVQQLVEFVRTHTQ
;
A
#
# COMPACT_ATOMS: atom_id res chain seq x y z
N MET A 1 2.86 -12.36 15.38
CA MET A 1 3.79 -11.31 15.86
C MET A 1 3.01 -10.40 16.79
N VAL A 2 3.29 -10.45 18.09
CA VAL A 2 2.66 -9.56 19.10
C VAL A 2 3.77 -8.89 19.92
N ASP A 3 4.80 -8.40 19.24
CA ASP A 3 5.85 -7.58 19.84
C ASP A 3 5.58 -6.12 19.44
N PRO A 4 5.23 -5.23 20.40
CA PRO A 4 5.02 -3.82 20.12
C PRO A 4 6.20 -3.16 19.38
N LYS A 5 7.43 -3.61 19.65
CA LYS A 5 8.65 -3.09 19.04
C LYS A 5 8.70 -3.32 17.53
N ALA A 6 8.00 -4.33 17.02
CA ALA A 6 7.90 -4.59 15.58
C ALA A 6 7.13 -3.49 14.81
N ASN A 7 6.37 -2.64 15.52
CA ASN A 7 5.72 -1.46 14.92
C ASN A 7 6.63 -0.22 14.91
N GLU A 8 7.77 -0.27 15.60
CA GLU A 8 8.72 0.84 15.64
C GLU A 8 9.65 0.81 14.43
N GLY A 9 10.19 1.98 14.10
CA GLY A 9 11.22 2.14 13.08
C GLY A 9 12.64 2.04 13.65
N TRP A 10 13.63 2.27 12.79
CA TRP A 10 14.97 2.60 13.27
C TRP A 10 14.92 3.89 14.10
N SER A 11 15.67 3.92 15.20
CA SER A 11 15.72 5.06 16.12
C SER A 11 17.09 5.21 16.73
N LYS A 12 17.48 6.45 17.03
CA LYS A 12 18.66 6.74 17.85
C LYS A 12 18.42 6.44 19.34
N VAL A 13 17.16 6.27 19.73
CA VAL A 13 16.77 5.91 21.10
C VAL A 13 16.72 4.37 21.18
N ALA A 14 17.64 3.76 21.92
CA ALA A 14 17.83 2.31 21.94
C ALA A 14 16.56 1.51 22.31
N THR A 15 15.72 2.05 23.20
CA THR A 15 14.46 1.42 23.62
C THR A 15 13.39 1.42 22.52
N GLN A 16 13.47 2.36 21.57
CA GLN A 16 12.56 2.49 20.44
C GLN A 16 13.15 1.95 19.12
N ASN A 17 14.44 1.57 19.12
CA ASN A 17 15.11 1.14 17.89
C ASN A 17 14.70 -0.28 17.50
N ASN A 18 14.04 -0.43 16.36
CA ASN A 18 13.80 -1.72 15.74
C ASN A 18 14.88 -2.05 14.69
N ASP A 19 15.88 -2.86 15.04
CA ASP A 19 16.89 -3.32 14.08
C ASP A 19 16.31 -4.16 12.93
N ARG A 20 15.13 -4.76 13.12
CA ARG A 20 14.44 -5.56 12.09
C ARG A 20 13.39 -4.75 11.33
N HIS A 21 13.40 -3.42 11.42
CA HIS A 21 12.38 -2.54 10.82
C HIS A 21 11.99 -2.92 9.39
N ALA A 22 12.97 -3.14 8.51
CA ALA A 22 12.68 -3.49 7.12
C ALA A 22 12.02 -4.87 6.96
N ILE A 23 12.26 -5.82 7.86
CA ILE A 23 11.63 -7.14 7.84
C ILE A 23 10.22 -7.02 8.43
N ASP A 24 10.10 -6.40 9.60
CA ASP A 24 8.86 -6.27 10.34
C ASP A 24 7.83 -5.45 9.55
N MET A 25 8.23 -4.31 8.99
CA MET A 25 7.35 -3.47 8.17
C MET A 25 6.83 -4.22 6.94
N TYR A 26 7.69 -4.87 6.16
CA TYR A 26 7.26 -5.59 4.96
C TYR A 26 6.37 -6.80 5.30
N SER A 27 6.69 -7.52 6.37
CA SER A 27 5.89 -8.65 6.83
C SER A 27 4.50 -8.23 7.30
N LEU A 28 4.38 -7.09 8.00
CA LEU A 28 3.09 -6.53 8.42
C LEU A 28 2.24 -6.08 7.23
N GLN A 29 2.85 -5.42 6.24
CA GLN A 29 2.16 -4.96 5.05
C GLN A 29 1.63 -6.12 4.20
N THR A 30 2.50 -7.10 3.90
CA THR A 30 2.13 -8.28 3.11
C THR A 30 1.18 -9.20 3.86
N GLY A 31 1.33 -9.34 5.18
CA GLY A 31 0.38 -10.06 6.04
C GLY A 31 -1.01 -9.43 6.00
N THR A 32 -1.08 -8.12 6.21
CA THR A 32 -2.35 -7.37 6.11
C THR A 32 -2.99 -7.52 4.74
N ALA A 33 -2.19 -7.47 3.66
CA ALA A 33 -2.71 -7.65 2.31
C ALA A 33 -3.32 -9.04 2.07
N ARG A 34 -2.72 -10.09 2.66
CA ARG A 34 -3.27 -11.46 2.64
C ARG A 34 -4.53 -11.58 3.49
N ASP A 35 -4.57 -10.92 4.65
CA ASP A 35 -5.76 -10.88 5.49
C ASP A 35 -6.94 -10.22 4.77
N VAL A 36 -6.71 -9.22 3.91
CA VAL A 36 -7.77 -8.67 3.04
C VAL A 36 -8.35 -9.74 2.13
N SER A 37 -7.52 -10.51 1.42
CA SER A 37 -7.99 -11.61 0.57
C SER A 37 -8.71 -12.70 1.35
N PHE A 38 -8.23 -13.03 2.54
CA PHE A 38 -8.89 -13.95 3.47
C PHE A 38 -10.27 -13.40 3.87
N LEU A 39 -10.39 -12.13 4.24
CA LEU A 39 -11.68 -11.52 4.56
C LEU A 39 -12.64 -11.55 3.36
N ILE A 40 -12.15 -11.33 2.12
CA ILE A 40 -12.96 -11.46 0.92
C ILE A 40 -13.54 -12.87 0.76
N ASP A 41 -12.78 -13.91 1.10
CA ASP A 41 -13.24 -15.31 1.01
C ASP A 41 -14.38 -15.61 1.99
N PHE A 42 -14.25 -15.14 3.24
CA PHE A 42 -15.12 -15.56 4.33
C PHE A 42 -16.26 -14.60 4.63
N LEU A 43 -16.08 -13.30 4.41
CA LEU A 43 -17.05 -12.28 4.83
C LEU A 43 -18.46 -12.54 4.28
N PRO A 44 -18.69 -12.91 3.00
CA PRO A 44 -20.03 -13.20 2.50
C PRO A 44 -20.78 -14.27 3.31
N ALA A 45 -20.10 -15.32 3.76
CA ALA A 45 -20.70 -16.38 4.56
C ALA A 45 -21.11 -15.91 5.97
N TYR A 46 -20.40 -14.92 6.51
CA TYR A 46 -20.75 -14.32 7.80
C TYR A 46 -21.88 -13.29 7.72
N VAL A 47 -21.93 -12.51 6.64
CA VAL A 47 -22.91 -11.40 6.53
C VAL A 47 -24.19 -11.77 5.77
N PHE A 48 -24.14 -12.77 4.89
CA PHE A 48 -25.27 -13.26 4.07
C PHE A 48 -25.34 -14.80 4.06
N PRO A 49 -25.51 -15.45 5.23
CA PRO A 49 -25.45 -16.91 5.37
C PRO A 49 -26.55 -17.64 4.58
N GLU A 50 -27.71 -17.00 4.37
CA GLU A 50 -28.84 -17.57 3.63
C GLU A 50 -28.93 -17.00 2.19
N GLN A 51 -27.82 -16.44 1.68
CA GLN A 51 -27.73 -15.84 0.35
C GLN A 51 -28.70 -14.66 0.13
N GLU A 52 -28.99 -13.91 1.19
CA GLU A 52 -29.93 -12.78 1.16
C GLU A 52 -29.43 -11.64 0.26
N ARG A 53 -28.10 -11.54 0.09
CA ARG A 53 -27.43 -10.61 -0.83
C ARG A 53 -26.18 -11.25 -1.43
N ILE A 54 -25.79 -10.75 -2.60
CA ILE A 54 -24.56 -11.13 -3.29
C ILE A 54 -23.62 -9.93 -3.29
N VAL A 55 -22.36 -10.15 -2.89
CA VAL A 55 -21.32 -9.13 -3.03
C VAL A 55 -20.93 -9.02 -4.51
N THR A 56 -21.19 -7.88 -5.12
CA THR A 56 -20.95 -7.63 -6.56
C THR A 56 -19.59 -7.00 -6.86
N GLY A 57 -18.88 -6.53 -5.84
CA GLY A 57 -17.56 -5.92 -6.01
C GLY A 57 -16.85 -5.68 -4.68
N TRP A 58 -15.53 -5.57 -4.76
CA TRP A 58 -14.66 -5.36 -3.61
C TRP A 58 -13.79 -4.13 -3.81
N GLY A 59 -13.67 -3.35 -2.74
CA GLY A 59 -12.76 -2.22 -2.64
C GLY A 59 -11.99 -2.25 -1.34
N VAL A 60 -10.81 -1.64 -1.33
CA VAL A 60 -9.96 -1.52 -0.14
C VAL A 60 -9.45 -0.09 -0.01
N ALA A 61 -9.46 0.42 1.22
CA ALA A 61 -8.87 1.71 1.58
C ALA A 61 -8.05 1.52 2.85
N GLY A 62 -6.90 2.18 2.94
CA GLY A 62 -6.02 2.05 4.09
C GLY A 62 -5.14 3.26 4.29
N VAL A 63 -4.87 3.57 5.56
CA VAL A 63 -4.07 4.72 5.98
C VAL A 63 -2.69 4.26 6.44
N SER A 64 -1.65 4.96 6.02
CA SER A 64 -0.26 4.73 6.44
C SER A 64 0.17 3.29 6.16
N LEU A 65 0.44 2.47 7.18
CA LEU A 65 0.69 1.02 7.05
C LEU A 65 -0.34 0.35 6.14
N GLY A 66 -1.63 0.63 6.37
CA GLY A 66 -2.72 0.09 5.56
C GLY A 66 -2.76 0.65 4.13
N GLY A 67 -2.19 1.83 3.89
CA GLY A 67 -2.04 2.40 2.54
C GLY A 67 -1.01 1.64 1.71
N HIS A 68 0.09 1.18 2.33
CA HIS A 68 1.03 0.25 1.69
C HIS A 68 0.34 -1.09 1.39
N SER A 69 -0.35 -1.66 2.38
CA SER A 69 -1.08 -2.91 2.21
C SER A 69 -2.15 -2.80 1.12
N THR A 70 -2.79 -1.64 0.96
CA THR A 70 -3.75 -1.37 -0.13
C THR A 70 -3.08 -1.54 -1.49
N TRP A 71 -1.89 -0.98 -1.71
CA TRP A 71 -1.14 -1.19 -2.96
C TRP A 71 -0.81 -2.65 -3.20
N ILE A 72 -0.36 -3.36 -2.17
CA ILE A 72 -0.04 -4.79 -2.24
C ILE A 72 -1.29 -5.61 -2.59
N SER A 73 -2.40 -5.40 -1.88
CA SER A 73 -3.68 -6.07 -2.14
C SER A 73 -4.16 -5.84 -3.56
N LEU A 74 -4.07 -4.61 -4.08
CA LEU A 74 -4.48 -4.32 -5.47
C LEU A 74 -3.64 -5.09 -6.49
N SER A 75 -2.34 -5.27 -6.24
CA SER A 75 -1.45 -6.01 -7.13
C SER A 75 -1.63 -7.54 -7.07
N GLN A 76 -2.18 -8.06 -5.97
CA GLN A 76 -2.19 -9.49 -5.68
C GLN A 76 -3.59 -10.13 -5.76
N ASP A 77 -4.67 -9.37 -5.52
CA ASP A 77 -6.04 -9.88 -5.58
C ASP A 77 -6.82 -9.25 -6.74
N PRO A 78 -7.13 -10.02 -7.80
CA PRO A 78 -7.87 -9.51 -8.95
C PRO A 78 -9.34 -9.15 -8.63
N ARG A 79 -9.90 -9.63 -7.51
CA ARG A 79 -11.28 -9.32 -7.10
C ARG A 79 -11.43 -7.88 -6.61
N LEU A 80 -10.34 -7.26 -6.15
CA LEU A 80 -10.31 -5.85 -5.76
C LEU A 80 -10.29 -4.97 -7.00
N THR A 81 -11.38 -4.25 -7.25
CA THR A 81 -11.53 -3.35 -8.39
C THR A 81 -11.40 -1.88 -8.01
N ILE A 82 -11.50 -1.56 -6.71
CA ILE A 82 -11.35 -0.21 -6.17
C ILE A 82 -10.25 -0.19 -5.09
N GLY A 83 -9.37 0.80 -5.16
CA GLY A 83 -8.23 0.94 -4.26
C GLY A 83 -7.98 2.37 -3.82
N ILE A 84 -7.86 2.63 -2.52
CA ILE A 84 -7.68 3.97 -1.98
C ILE A 84 -6.52 3.98 -0.96
N PRO A 85 -5.26 3.96 -1.42
CA PRO A 85 -4.10 4.11 -0.56
C PRO A 85 -4.00 5.57 -0.06
N ILE A 86 -4.01 5.74 1.26
CA ILE A 86 -3.89 7.03 1.94
C ILE A 86 -2.55 7.08 2.66
N ILE A 87 -1.72 8.06 2.32
CA ILE A 87 -0.36 8.27 2.86
C ILE A 87 0.47 6.97 2.92
N GLY A 88 0.32 6.15 1.88
CA GLY A 88 1.04 4.89 1.67
C GLY A 88 1.87 4.93 0.39
N CYS A 89 2.85 4.04 0.28
CA CYS A 89 3.82 3.97 -0.83
C CYS A 89 3.74 2.61 -1.54
N PRO A 90 3.69 2.57 -2.88
CA PRO A 90 3.69 1.33 -3.68
C PRO A 90 5.09 0.75 -3.93
N ASP A 91 6.15 1.49 -3.63
CA ASP A 91 7.54 1.07 -3.81
C ASP A 91 8.21 0.94 -2.46
N TYR A 92 8.35 -0.30 -2.01
CA TYR A 92 8.91 -0.58 -0.69
C TYR A 92 10.42 -0.27 -0.62
N LEU A 93 11.18 -0.63 -1.65
CA LEU A 93 12.64 -0.47 -1.66
C LEU A 93 13.04 1.00 -1.68
N THR A 94 12.36 1.82 -2.50
CA THR A 94 12.59 3.27 -2.52
C THR A 94 12.34 3.89 -1.15
N LEU A 95 11.22 3.53 -0.49
CA LEU A 95 10.87 4.07 0.82
C LEU A 95 11.85 3.62 1.93
N ILE A 96 12.14 2.32 2.01
CA ILE A 96 12.95 1.78 3.11
C ILE A 96 14.42 2.21 2.98
N SER A 97 14.93 2.35 1.75
CA SER A 97 16.28 2.84 1.48
C SER A 97 16.45 4.29 1.93
N ALA A 98 15.51 5.17 1.58
CA ALA A 98 15.52 6.56 2.03
C ALA A 98 15.43 6.70 3.57
N ARG A 99 14.74 5.76 4.24
CA ARG A 99 14.72 5.70 5.70
C ARG A 99 16.07 5.25 6.25
N ALA A 100 16.67 4.20 5.69
CA ALA A 100 17.96 3.67 6.14
C ALA A 100 19.06 4.73 6.04
N GLU A 101 19.08 5.49 4.95
CA GLU A 101 20.02 6.60 4.72
C GLU A 101 19.96 7.66 5.83
N LYS A 102 18.75 8.05 6.28
CA LYS A 102 18.56 9.01 7.39
C LYS A 102 19.18 8.55 8.71
N PHE A 103 19.39 7.25 8.88
CA PHE A 103 20.00 6.64 10.06
C PHE A 103 21.44 6.15 9.82
N GLY A 104 22.00 6.36 8.63
CA GLY A 104 23.34 5.88 8.27
C GLY A 104 23.45 4.36 8.19
N ILE A 105 22.34 3.68 7.90
CA ILE A 105 22.26 2.22 7.82
C ILE A 105 22.51 1.79 6.36
N SER A 106 23.45 0.88 6.16
CA SER A 106 23.64 0.21 4.87
C SER A 106 22.73 -1.01 4.75
N LEU A 107 21.91 -1.05 3.70
CA LEU A 107 21.04 -2.19 3.40
C LEU A 107 21.73 -3.28 2.55
N GLU A 108 22.80 -2.93 1.83
CA GLU A 108 23.50 -3.90 0.98
C GLU A 108 24.19 -4.97 1.83
N LYS A 109 23.90 -6.24 1.52
CA LYS A 109 24.49 -7.42 2.17
C LYS A 109 24.46 -7.33 3.71
N SER A 110 23.37 -6.81 4.27
CA SER A 110 23.24 -6.59 5.71
C SER A 110 22.09 -7.39 6.32
N SER A 111 22.12 -7.57 7.64
CA SER A 111 21.02 -8.18 8.40
C SER A 111 19.77 -7.30 8.45
N TYR A 112 19.90 -6.01 8.11
CA TYR A 112 18.77 -5.08 8.00
C TYR A 112 17.90 -5.38 6.78
N LEU A 113 18.51 -5.80 5.65
CA LEU A 113 17.80 -6.26 4.45
C LEU A 113 18.47 -7.55 3.92
N PRO A 114 18.16 -8.71 4.52
CA PRO A 114 18.72 -9.98 4.05
C PRO A 114 18.32 -10.28 2.61
N ASP A 115 19.18 -10.97 1.85
CA ASP A 115 18.92 -11.33 0.45
C ASP A 115 17.61 -12.10 0.25
N SER A 116 17.22 -12.92 1.22
CA SER A 116 15.94 -13.64 1.20
C SER A 116 14.73 -12.72 1.20
N LEU A 117 14.80 -11.59 1.90
CA LEU A 117 13.77 -10.56 1.89
C LEU A 117 13.82 -9.74 0.60
N LEU A 118 15.02 -9.38 0.12
CA LEU A 118 15.17 -8.66 -1.14
C LEU A 118 14.56 -9.43 -2.32
N VAL A 119 14.84 -10.72 -2.45
CA VAL A 119 14.25 -11.60 -3.47
C VAL A 119 12.73 -11.65 -3.36
N LEU A 120 12.20 -11.68 -2.13
CA LEU A 120 10.75 -11.66 -1.90
C LEU A 120 10.13 -10.34 -2.40
N ILE A 121 10.73 -9.19 -2.06
CA ILE A 121 10.26 -7.86 -2.47
C ILE A 121 10.30 -7.73 -4.00
N GLN A 122 11.41 -8.12 -4.63
CA GLN A 122 11.56 -8.09 -6.09
C GLN A 122 10.56 -8.99 -6.83
N ARG A 123 9.99 -9.99 -6.16
CA ARG A 123 8.97 -10.86 -6.74
C ARG A 123 7.55 -10.35 -6.51
N SER A 124 7.28 -9.69 -5.39
CA SER A 124 5.92 -9.53 -4.86
C SER A 124 5.48 -8.09 -4.60
N ASP A 125 6.40 -7.13 -4.61
CA ASP A 125 6.08 -5.72 -4.40
C ASP A 125 5.35 -5.12 -5.61
N PRO A 126 4.41 -4.17 -5.42
CA PRO A 126 3.71 -3.51 -6.52
C PRO A 126 4.67 -2.92 -7.56
N ALA A 127 5.76 -2.29 -7.10
CA ALA A 127 6.78 -1.70 -7.97
C ALA A 127 7.52 -2.72 -8.85
N SER A 128 7.51 -3.99 -8.50
CA SER A 128 8.13 -5.09 -9.27
C SER A 128 7.20 -5.69 -10.32
N THR A 129 5.93 -5.27 -10.37
CA THR A 129 4.96 -5.76 -11.36
C THR A 129 5.10 -5.05 -12.70
N ALA A 130 4.42 -5.55 -13.74
CA ALA A 130 4.34 -4.90 -15.04
C ALA A 130 3.37 -3.69 -15.04
N TYR A 131 3.35 -2.87 -13.99
CA TYR A 131 2.37 -1.78 -13.77
C TYR A 131 2.35 -0.69 -14.86
N ARG A 132 3.36 -0.66 -15.73
CA ARG A 132 3.48 0.24 -16.89
C ARG A 132 2.96 -0.37 -18.19
N SER A 133 2.75 -1.69 -18.23
CA SER A 133 2.31 -2.40 -19.43
C SER A 133 0.83 -2.21 -19.67
N SER A 134 0.41 -2.27 -20.93
CA SER A 134 -0.99 -2.23 -21.33
C SER A 134 -1.60 -3.61 -21.60
N ASP A 135 -0.82 -4.68 -21.42
CA ASP A 135 -1.23 -6.07 -21.62
C ASP A 135 -1.61 -6.76 -20.30
N SER A 136 -2.06 -8.01 -20.39
CA SER A 136 -2.56 -8.81 -19.27
C SER A 136 -1.55 -9.12 -18.17
N SER A 137 -0.25 -8.82 -18.35
CA SER A 137 0.75 -8.93 -17.28
C SER A 137 0.60 -7.84 -16.22
N ASN A 138 -0.05 -6.72 -16.55
CA ASN A 138 -0.28 -5.63 -15.62
C ASN A 138 -1.48 -5.94 -14.70
N PRO A 139 -1.26 -6.12 -13.38
CA PRO A 139 -2.34 -6.48 -12.46
C PRO A 139 -3.31 -5.32 -12.20
N PHE A 140 -2.99 -4.08 -12.59
CA PHE A 140 -3.78 -2.88 -12.30
C PHE A 140 -4.79 -2.52 -13.39
N LEU A 141 -4.81 -3.24 -14.51
CA LEU A 141 -5.77 -2.96 -15.58
C LEU A 141 -7.21 -3.10 -15.10
N GLY A 142 -8.04 -2.12 -15.47
CA GLY A 142 -9.45 -2.01 -15.07
C GLY A 142 -9.68 -1.53 -13.63
N LYS A 143 -8.64 -1.38 -12.80
CA LYS A 143 -8.81 -0.93 -11.41
C LYS A 143 -9.03 0.57 -11.34
N LYS A 144 -9.81 0.97 -10.33
CA LYS A 144 -10.13 2.37 -10.01
C LYS A 144 -9.38 2.75 -8.74
N ILE A 145 -8.38 3.61 -8.86
CA ILE A 145 -7.41 3.90 -7.83
C ILE A 145 -7.42 5.40 -7.52
N LEU A 146 -7.66 5.74 -6.25
CA LEU A 146 -7.51 7.10 -5.72
C LEU A 146 -6.33 7.15 -4.77
N VAL A 147 -5.27 7.87 -5.14
CA VAL A 147 -4.09 8.07 -4.31
C VAL A 147 -4.24 9.35 -3.52
N LEU A 148 -4.15 9.25 -2.19
CA LEU A 148 -4.27 10.40 -1.26
C LEU A 148 -2.96 10.56 -0.50
N SER A 149 -2.27 11.69 -0.64
CA SER A 149 -0.95 11.94 -0.02
C SER A 149 -0.83 13.35 0.54
N GLY A 150 -0.03 13.54 1.58
CA GLY A 150 0.34 14.87 2.08
C GLY A 150 1.62 15.35 1.40
N ALA A 151 1.66 16.60 0.93
CA ALA A 151 2.85 17.17 0.29
C ALA A 151 4.04 17.30 1.26
N ASP A 152 3.75 17.59 2.53
CA ASP A 152 4.74 17.82 3.60
C ASP A 152 5.01 16.54 4.41
N ASP A 153 4.59 15.38 3.93
CA ASP A 153 4.80 14.10 4.62
C ASP A 153 6.27 13.69 4.57
N SER A 154 6.99 13.86 5.68
CA SER A 154 8.39 13.43 5.78
C SER A 154 8.57 11.94 6.12
N LEU A 155 7.49 11.24 6.52
CA LEU A 155 7.51 9.84 6.94
C LEU A 155 7.27 8.90 5.76
N VAL A 156 6.31 9.24 4.90
CA VAL A 156 6.01 8.57 3.63
C VAL A 156 5.95 9.64 2.53
N PRO A 157 7.11 10.15 2.08
CA PRO A 157 7.14 11.28 1.15
C PRO A 157 6.52 10.91 -0.20
N TRP A 158 5.75 11.83 -0.76
CA TRP A 158 5.13 11.67 -2.09
C TRP A 158 6.17 11.30 -3.16
N SER A 159 7.37 11.86 -3.09
CA SER A 159 8.46 11.58 -4.04
C SER A 159 8.85 10.09 -4.11
N ALA A 160 8.61 9.30 -3.06
CA ALA A 160 8.84 7.85 -3.11
C ALA A 160 7.76 7.11 -3.92
N SER A 161 6.55 7.66 -4.01
CA SER A 161 5.43 7.09 -4.76
C SER A 161 5.31 7.63 -6.18
N GLU A 162 5.73 8.87 -6.39
CA GLU A 162 5.51 9.64 -7.62
C GLU A 162 5.96 8.92 -8.89
N PRO A 163 7.16 8.32 -8.99
CA PRO A 163 7.58 7.63 -10.21
C PRO A 163 6.68 6.45 -10.57
N PHE A 164 6.25 5.68 -9.56
CA PHE A 164 5.34 4.56 -9.74
C PHE A 164 3.96 5.05 -10.17
N VAL A 165 3.37 5.99 -9.42
CA VAL A 165 2.00 6.45 -9.67
C VAL A 165 1.88 7.17 -11.01
N ASN A 166 2.89 7.95 -11.41
CA ASN A 166 2.91 8.58 -12.74
C ASN A 166 2.99 7.52 -13.85
N GLY A 167 3.81 6.48 -13.66
CA GLY A 167 3.96 5.37 -14.61
C GLY A 167 2.79 4.38 -14.65
N LEU A 168 1.92 4.38 -13.63
CA LEU A 168 0.85 3.42 -13.49
C LEU A 168 -0.19 3.52 -14.62
N VAL A 169 -0.34 2.42 -15.35
CA VAL A 169 -1.36 2.21 -16.38
C VAL A 169 -2.51 1.40 -15.77
N VAL A 170 -3.73 1.93 -15.90
CA VAL A 170 -4.97 1.26 -15.43
C VAL A 170 -5.91 0.87 -16.60
N GLY A 171 -5.54 1.16 -17.84
CA GLY A 171 -6.33 0.85 -19.03
C GLY A 171 -7.61 1.69 -19.18
N GLU A 172 -8.34 1.49 -20.29
CA GLU A 172 -9.50 2.31 -20.68
C GLU A 172 -10.66 2.29 -19.69
N LYS A 173 -10.87 1.15 -19.02
CA LYS A 173 -11.93 0.97 -18.01
C LYS A 173 -11.47 1.31 -16.59
N GLY A 174 -10.17 1.53 -16.40
CA GLY A 174 -9.60 1.90 -15.11
C GLY A 174 -9.68 3.41 -14.87
N VAL A 175 -9.50 3.80 -13.63
CA VAL A 175 -9.46 5.21 -13.23
C VAL A 175 -8.26 5.41 -12.32
N LYS A 176 -7.43 6.42 -12.59
CA LYS A 176 -6.33 6.82 -11.72
C LYS A 176 -6.52 8.29 -11.36
N ARG A 177 -6.77 8.56 -10.07
CA ARG A 177 -6.84 9.92 -9.53
C ARG A 177 -5.80 10.09 -8.43
N VAL A 178 -5.13 11.24 -8.40
CA VAL A 178 -4.12 11.59 -7.41
C VAL A 178 -4.52 12.90 -6.75
N PHE A 179 -4.46 12.93 -5.42
CA PHE A 179 -4.64 14.14 -4.62
C PHE A 179 -3.48 14.24 -3.62
N VAL A 180 -2.54 15.13 -3.93
CA VAL A 180 -1.45 15.50 -3.03
C VAL A 180 -1.83 16.83 -2.37
N GLN A 181 -2.00 16.84 -1.06
CA GLN A 181 -2.50 18.00 -0.32
C GLN A 181 -1.35 18.84 0.25
N GLU A 182 -1.24 20.08 -0.23
CA GLU A 182 -0.30 21.09 0.28
C GLU A 182 -0.51 21.36 1.79
N GLY A 183 0.57 21.58 2.53
CA GLY A 183 0.52 21.89 3.97
C GLY A 183 0.16 20.70 4.87
N VAL A 184 -0.02 19.50 4.31
CA VAL A 184 -0.40 18.29 5.05
C VAL A 184 0.78 17.34 5.16
N ARG A 185 1.10 16.95 6.39
CA ARG A 185 2.12 15.96 6.74
C ARG A 185 1.54 14.53 6.73
N HIS A 186 2.10 13.64 7.54
CA HIS A 186 1.62 12.26 7.72
C HIS A 186 0.31 12.16 8.50
N LYS A 187 -0.80 12.60 7.91
CA LYS A 187 -2.14 12.46 8.49
C LYS A 187 -3.20 12.33 7.40
N CYS A 188 -4.25 11.55 7.67
CA CYS A 188 -5.46 11.57 6.87
C CYS A 188 -6.28 12.81 7.22
N SER A 189 -6.43 13.75 6.28
CA SER A 189 -7.18 14.99 6.49
C SER A 189 -8.69 14.79 6.26
N PRO A 190 -9.55 15.68 6.80
CA PRO A 190 -10.97 15.69 6.45
C PRO A 190 -11.21 15.83 4.94
N GLU A 191 -10.39 16.60 4.23
CA GLU A 191 -10.50 16.77 2.77
C GLU A 191 -10.18 15.46 2.04
N MET A 192 -9.16 14.71 2.48
CA MET A 192 -8.87 13.37 1.95
C MET A 192 -10.07 12.43 2.12
N VAL A 193 -10.75 12.47 3.27
CA VAL A 193 -11.97 11.67 3.50
C VAL A 193 -13.09 12.10 2.53
N GLN A 194 -13.26 13.40 2.28
CA GLN A 194 -14.23 13.88 1.28
C GLN A 194 -13.90 13.39 -0.13
N GLN A 195 -12.62 13.43 -0.53
CA GLN A 195 -12.16 12.89 -1.81
C GLN A 195 -12.49 11.39 -1.93
N LEU A 196 -12.24 10.63 -0.86
CA LEU A 196 -12.57 9.20 -0.80
C LEU A 196 -14.06 8.96 -0.98
N VAL A 197 -14.91 9.64 -0.20
CA VAL A 197 -16.37 9.45 -0.24
C VAL A 197 -16.91 9.76 -1.63
N GLU A 198 -16.46 10.86 -2.23
CA GLU A 198 -16.86 11.22 -3.60
C GLU A 198 -16.40 10.16 -4.60
N PHE A 199 -15.14 9.73 -4.52
CA PHE A 199 -14.60 8.74 -5.43
C PHE A 199 -15.35 7.41 -5.36
N VAL A 200 -15.65 6.90 -4.16
CA VAL A 200 -16.46 5.67 -4.00
C VAL A 200 -17.84 5.87 -4.64
N ARG A 201 -18.54 6.96 -4.31
CA ARG A 201 -19.88 7.26 -4.84
C ARG A 201 -19.93 7.26 -6.37
N THR A 202 -18.93 7.83 -7.03
CA THR A 202 -18.88 7.90 -8.50
C THR A 202 -18.56 6.56 -9.16
N HIS A 203 -17.88 5.65 -8.45
CA HIS A 203 -17.22 4.50 -9.07
C HIS A 203 -17.74 3.13 -8.62
N THR A 204 -18.69 3.08 -7.67
CA THR A 204 -19.39 1.85 -7.24
C THR A 204 -20.80 1.70 -7.79
N GLN A 205 -21.26 2.63 -8.62
CA GLN A 205 -22.57 2.54 -9.30
C GLN A 205 -22.51 1.68 -10.56
#